data_AF-A0A836PSV6-F1
#
_entry.id   AF-A0A836PSV6-F1
#
_cell.length_a   1.000
_cell.length_b   1.000
_cell.length_c   1.000
_cell.angle_alpha   90.00
_cell.angle_beta   90.00
_cell.angle_gamma   90.00
#
_symmetry.space_group_name_H-M   'P 1'
#
loop_
_entity.id
_entity.type
_entity.pdbx_description
1 polymer ?
#
loop_
_entity_poly.entity_id
_entity_poly.type
_entity_poly.pdbx_seq_one_letter_code
_entity_poly.pdbx_strand_id
1 'polypeptide(L)'
;MTFDFSWLIGGPQGSGVDTAANIFSRVGAKLGYHVFGKREYHSNIKGLHSYFVVRLSDKKIRSNINGANIMVAYDAETMIRHGLEILKDGAIIYDSSIVNTTIDEIPTLENGYRERLSEFFNSKGKEPNVSSVLDLAKENGVKLYPISFRDTLSNIANELNNPKLSGMTRMFNVLGVSFSFGILKAPIEPLLEAIEDTFVKKPSISDLNKNAANFSYNYASAKFSDFQSSISKIDKESNTLLVQGHQGSALGKMVCGCRFQSYYPITPASDESEFLE
;
A
#
# COMPACT_ATOMS: atom_id res chain seq x y z
N MET A 1 4.30 5.69 -25.06
CA MET A 1 3.60 6.44 -23.99
C MET A 1 4.36 6.17 -22.70
N THR A 2 4.60 7.16 -21.86
CA THR A 2 5.39 7.02 -20.61
C THR A 2 4.53 6.33 -19.57
N PHE A 3 5.04 5.26 -18.95
CA PHE A 3 4.40 4.63 -17.80
C PHE A 3 4.64 5.48 -16.55
N ASP A 4 3.55 5.89 -15.90
CA ASP A 4 3.59 6.67 -14.67
C ASP A 4 2.38 6.28 -13.82
N PHE A 5 2.65 5.68 -12.66
CA PHE A 5 1.64 4.95 -11.91
C PHE A 5 1.84 5.12 -10.40
N SER A 6 0.82 5.60 -9.70
CA SER A 6 0.81 5.82 -8.26
C SER A 6 -0.10 4.80 -7.57
N TRP A 7 0.41 4.15 -6.53
CA TRP A 7 -0.28 3.15 -5.74
C TRP A 7 -0.39 3.58 -4.28
N LEU A 8 -1.58 3.51 -3.71
CA LEU A 8 -1.86 3.90 -2.32
C LEU A 8 -2.31 2.70 -1.49
N ILE A 9 -1.77 2.60 -0.28
CA ILE A 9 -2.33 1.72 0.75
C ILE A 9 -2.39 2.48 2.08
N GLY A 10 -3.49 2.30 2.80
CA GLY A 10 -3.68 2.89 4.12
C GLY A 10 -4.02 1.87 5.18
N GLY A 11 -3.98 2.33 6.43
CA GLY A 11 -4.56 1.65 7.57
C GLY A 11 -3.95 2.05 8.91
N PRO A 12 -4.43 1.46 10.01
CA PRO A 12 -3.99 1.80 11.36
C PRO A 12 -2.49 1.57 11.55
N GLN A 13 -1.81 2.52 12.18
CA GLN A 13 -0.39 2.37 12.55
C GLN A 13 -0.18 1.09 13.36
N GLY A 14 0.80 0.28 12.92
CA GLY A 14 1.08 -1.04 13.48
C GLY A 14 0.36 -2.21 12.83
N SER A 15 -0.52 -1.99 11.83
CA SER A 15 -1.18 -3.07 11.07
C SER A 15 -0.27 -3.73 10.03
N GLY A 16 0.82 -3.07 9.63
CA GLY A 16 1.79 -3.57 8.63
C GLY A 16 1.75 -2.89 7.26
N VAL A 17 1.13 -1.72 7.13
CA VAL A 17 1.08 -0.91 5.89
C VAL A 17 2.48 -0.67 5.31
N ASP A 18 3.46 -0.32 6.15
CA ASP A 18 4.86 -0.11 5.74
C ASP A 18 5.44 -1.32 5.01
N THR A 19 5.18 -2.52 5.53
CA THR A 19 5.66 -3.77 4.94
C THR A 19 5.07 -3.95 3.55
N ALA A 20 3.78 -3.65 3.38
CA ALA A 20 3.11 -3.71 2.09
C ALA A 20 3.77 -2.75 1.07
N ALA A 21 4.00 -1.50 1.47
CA ALA A 21 4.59 -0.48 0.62
C ALA A 21 6.03 -0.80 0.24
N ASN A 22 6.81 -1.38 1.15
CA ASN A 22 8.17 -1.85 0.88
C ASN A 22 8.18 -3.03 -0.10
N ILE A 23 7.26 -3.99 0.04
CA ILE A 23 7.11 -5.09 -0.93
C ILE A 23 6.77 -4.50 -2.30
N PHE A 24 5.73 -3.66 -2.40
CA PHE A 24 5.33 -3.03 -3.67
C PHE A 24 6.49 -2.26 -4.33
N SER A 25 7.23 -1.47 -3.54
CA SER A 25 8.42 -0.73 -4.01
C SER A 25 9.52 -1.65 -4.53
N ARG A 26 9.80 -2.75 -3.83
CA ARG A 26 10.79 -3.75 -4.26
C ARG A 26 10.39 -4.44 -5.55
N VAL A 27 9.10 -4.76 -5.73
CA VAL A 27 8.59 -5.33 -6.97
C VAL A 27 8.79 -4.36 -8.13
N GLY A 28 8.41 -3.09 -7.98
CA GLY A 28 8.65 -2.06 -9.00
C GLY A 28 10.12 -1.94 -9.38
N ALA A 29 11.02 -1.91 -8.39
CA ALA A 29 12.46 -1.84 -8.61
C ALA A 29 13.06 -3.11 -9.25
N LYS A 30 12.52 -4.30 -8.95
CA LYS A 30 12.90 -5.57 -9.60
C LYS A 30 12.40 -5.66 -11.04
N LEU A 31 11.25 -5.07 -11.33
CA LEU A 31 10.69 -4.94 -12.68
C LEU A 31 11.41 -3.89 -13.55
N GLY A 32 12.29 -3.07 -12.96
CA GLY A 32 13.12 -2.09 -13.67
C GLY A 32 12.61 -0.65 -13.59
N TYR A 33 11.51 -0.38 -12.88
CA TYR A 33 10.93 0.95 -12.76
C TYR A 33 11.66 1.81 -11.73
N HIS A 34 11.63 3.13 -11.95
CA HIS A 34 11.99 4.10 -10.94
C HIS A 34 10.88 4.20 -9.90
N VAL A 35 11.27 4.23 -8.63
CA VAL A 35 10.35 4.20 -7.49
C VAL A 35 10.51 5.48 -6.68
N PHE A 36 9.39 6.11 -6.32
CA PHE A 36 9.34 7.19 -5.35
C PHE A 36 8.25 6.90 -4.32
N GLY A 37 8.63 6.79 -3.05
CA GLY A 37 7.70 6.48 -1.96
C GLY A 37 7.43 7.70 -1.08
N LYS A 38 6.19 7.85 -0.63
CA LYS A 38 5.77 8.75 0.45
C LYS A 38 5.22 7.93 1.60
N ARG A 39 5.63 8.27 2.82
CA ARG A 39 5.02 7.79 4.05
C ARG A 39 4.41 8.96 4.79
N GLU A 40 3.18 8.81 5.26
CA GLU A 40 2.49 9.78 6.10
C GLU A 40 1.89 9.07 7.31
N TYR A 41 2.16 9.60 8.50
CA TYR A 41 1.79 8.99 9.78
C TYR A 41 1.65 10.06 10.86
N HIS A 42 0.84 9.78 11.86
CA HIS A 42 0.67 10.66 13.01
C HIS A 42 1.81 10.45 14.01
N SER A 43 2.02 11.44 14.89
CA SER A 43 2.88 11.31 16.08
C SER A 43 2.22 10.39 17.12
N ASN A 44 2.11 9.12 16.76
CA ASN A 44 1.43 8.06 17.49
C ASN A 44 2.17 6.74 17.23
N ILE A 45 2.12 5.80 18.17
CA ILE A 45 2.83 4.52 18.02
C ILE A 45 1.94 3.48 17.32
N LYS A 46 0.64 3.42 17.68
CA LYS A 46 -0.33 2.47 17.11
C LYS A 46 -1.75 3.03 17.14
N GLY A 47 -2.52 2.72 16.10
CA GLY A 47 -3.96 2.92 16.04
C GLY A 47 -4.40 4.03 15.09
N LEU A 48 -3.74 5.19 15.09
CA LEU A 48 -4.09 6.27 14.16
C LEU A 48 -3.80 5.88 12.70
N HIS A 49 -4.51 6.50 11.77
CA HIS A 49 -4.32 6.25 10.35
C HIS A 49 -2.91 6.60 9.88
N SER A 50 -2.36 5.72 9.05
CA SER A 50 -1.16 5.97 8.26
C SER A 50 -1.40 5.50 6.83
N TYR A 51 -0.72 6.13 5.88
CA TYR A 51 -0.79 5.69 4.50
C TYR A 51 0.56 5.82 3.81
N PHE A 52 0.70 5.04 2.74
CA PHE A 52 1.85 5.09 1.85
C PHE A 52 1.36 5.28 0.43
N VAL A 53 2.11 6.09 -0.31
CA VAL A 53 1.96 6.24 -1.75
C VAL A 53 3.28 5.83 -2.38
N VAL A 54 3.22 4.92 -3.36
CA VAL A 54 4.39 4.49 -4.14
C VAL A 54 4.13 4.79 -5.61
N ARG A 55 4.94 5.68 -6.17
CA ARG A 55 4.94 6.02 -7.58
C ARG A 55 5.99 5.21 -8.33
N LEU A 56 5.59 4.57 -9.42
CA LEU A 56 6.43 3.84 -10.36
C LEU A 56 6.45 4.58 -11.70
N SER A 57 7.61 4.70 -12.33
CA SER A 57 7.71 5.23 -13.69
C SER A 57 8.83 4.57 -14.49
N ASP A 58 8.64 4.46 -15.80
CA ASP A 58 9.67 4.05 -16.76
C ASP A 58 10.72 5.16 -17.02
N LYS A 59 10.54 6.33 -16.39
CA LYS A 59 11.50 7.45 -16.38
C LYS A 59 11.86 7.84 -14.96
N LYS A 60 13.00 8.50 -14.83
CA LYS A 60 13.47 9.06 -13.55
C LYS A 60 12.47 10.08 -12.98
N ILE A 61 11.95 9.80 -11.79
CA ILE A 61 11.02 10.66 -11.04
C ILE A 61 11.71 11.25 -9.79
N ARG A 62 11.21 12.41 -9.34
CA ARG A 62 11.77 13.16 -8.19
C ARG A 62 10.72 13.63 -7.19
N SER A 63 9.46 13.27 -7.39
CA SER A 63 8.35 13.69 -6.56
C SER A 63 7.21 12.69 -6.61
N ASN A 64 6.31 12.77 -5.63
CA ASN A 64 4.97 12.22 -5.76
C ASN A 64 4.08 13.10 -6.62
N ILE A 65 2.88 12.61 -6.86
CA ILE A 65 1.74 13.35 -7.41
C ILE A 65 0.63 13.38 -6.36
N ASN A 66 -0.36 14.25 -6.57
CA ASN A 66 -1.59 14.18 -5.80
C ASN A 66 -2.43 13.01 -6.32
N GLY A 67 -3.00 12.22 -5.41
CA GLY A 67 -3.82 11.07 -5.74
C GLY A 67 -3.05 9.81 -6.14
N ALA A 68 -3.82 8.78 -6.50
CA ALA A 68 -3.29 7.47 -6.89
C ALA A 68 -4.09 6.85 -8.04
N ASN A 69 -3.44 6.01 -8.84
CA ASN A 69 -4.08 5.21 -9.88
C ASN A 69 -4.79 3.99 -9.29
N ILE A 70 -4.19 3.35 -8.29
CA ILE A 70 -4.82 2.26 -7.54
C ILE A 70 -4.71 2.54 -6.04
N MET A 71 -5.79 2.26 -5.31
CA MET A 71 -5.77 2.20 -3.85
C MET A 71 -6.20 0.84 -3.34
N VAL A 72 -5.59 0.41 -2.23
CA VAL A 72 -6.05 -0.70 -1.40
C VAL A 72 -6.56 -0.17 -0.05
N ALA A 73 -7.79 -0.52 0.30
CA ALA A 73 -8.43 -0.13 1.56
C ALA A 73 -9.16 -1.32 2.21
N TYR A 74 -8.56 -1.89 3.26
CA TYR A 74 -9.21 -2.96 4.05
C TYR A 74 -9.94 -2.43 5.30
N ASP A 75 -9.86 -1.13 5.57
CA ASP A 75 -10.59 -0.44 6.62
C ASP A 75 -11.35 0.78 6.07
N ALA A 76 -12.40 1.18 6.79
CA ALA A 76 -13.27 2.29 6.41
C ALA A 76 -12.54 3.65 6.42
N GLU A 77 -11.58 3.85 7.33
CA GLU A 77 -10.89 5.12 7.48
C GLU A 77 -10.04 5.46 6.25
N THR A 78 -9.33 4.48 5.70
CA THR A 78 -8.57 4.62 4.46
C THR A 78 -9.48 5.02 3.30
N MET A 79 -10.65 4.39 3.20
CA MET A 79 -11.63 4.72 2.17
C MET A 79 -12.17 6.14 2.32
N ILE A 80 -12.57 6.54 3.53
CA ILE A 80 -13.08 7.89 3.81
C ILE A 80 -12.03 8.96 3.51
N ARG A 81 -10.76 8.70 3.85
CA ARG A 81 -9.67 9.69 3.68
C ARG A 81 -9.21 9.84 2.23
N HIS A 82 -9.14 8.74 1.48
CA HIS A 82 -8.41 8.72 0.20
C HIS A 82 -9.24 8.24 -1.00
N GLY A 83 -10.46 7.71 -0.80
CA GLY A 83 -11.26 7.16 -1.89
C GLY A 83 -11.60 8.16 -3.00
N LEU A 84 -11.68 9.45 -2.66
CA LEU A 84 -11.93 10.54 -3.61
C LEU A 84 -10.64 11.12 -4.22
N GLU A 85 -9.46 10.68 -3.77
CA GLU A 85 -8.16 11.08 -4.32
C GLU A 85 -7.73 10.16 -5.47
N ILE A 86 -8.53 9.15 -5.82
CA ILE A 86 -8.21 8.22 -6.89
C ILE A 86 -8.44 8.87 -8.24
N LEU A 87 -7.42 8.81 -9.08
CA LEU A 87 -7.40 9.43 -10.39
C LEU A 87 -8.47 8.80 -11.28
N LYS A 88 -8.96 9.60 -12.24
CA LYS A 88 -9.89 9.14 -13.28
C LYS A 88 -9.34 7.88 -13.96
N ASP A 89 -10.23 6.93 -14.23
CA ASP A 89 -9.92 5.61 -14.81
C ASP A 89 -9.01 4.72 -13.92
N GLY A 90 -8.76 5.14 -12.67
CA GLY A 90 -8.08 4.36 -11.64
C GLY A 90 -8.97 3.25 -11.04
N ALA A 91 -8.48 2.60 -9.99
CA ALA A 91 -9.24 1.56 -9.30
C ALA A 91 -9.09 1.59 -7.77
N ILE A 92 -10.13 1.13 -7.10
CA ILE A 92 -10.17 0.92 -5.64
C ILE A 92 -10.42 -0.55 -5.36
N ILE A 93 -9.45 -1.18 -4.69
CA ILE A 93 -9.56 -2.53 -4.14
C ILE A 93 -9.92 -2.37 -2.67
N TYR A 94 -11.08 -2.89 -2.26
CA TYR A 94 -11.56 -2.64 -0.91
C TYR A 94 -12.25 -3.84 -0.27
N ASP A 95 -12.26 -3.85 1.07
CA ASP A 95 -12.98 -4.88 1.80
C ASP A 95 -14.50 -4.65 1.69
N SER A 96 -15.26 -5.64 1.22
CA SER A 96 -16.71 -5.48 1.07
C SER A 96 -17.45 -5.28 2.40
N SER A 97 -16.86 -5.64 3.54
CA SER A 97 -17.48 -5.49 4.86
C SER A 97 -17.53 -4.05 5.36
N ILE A 98 -16.75 -3.12 4.79
CA ILE A 98 -16.69 -1.71 5.25
C ILE A 98 -17.73 -0.79 4.58
N VAL A 99 -18.53 -1.29 3.64
CA VAL A 99 -19.40 -0.47 2.77
C VAL A 99 -20.39 0.40 3.54
N ASN A 100 -20.94 -0.13 4.63
CA ASN A 100 -21.99 0.53 5.40
C ASN A 100 -21.44 1.40 6.55
N THR A 101 -20.12 1.48 6.72
CA THR A 101 -19.51 2.25 7.82
C THR A 101 -19.65 3.75 7.56
N THR A 102 -20.20 4.45 8.54
CA THR A 102 -20.35 5.92 8.58
C THR A 102 -19.10 6.58 9.15
N ILE A 103 -18.91 7.87 8.89
CA ILE A 103 -17.79 8.62 9.49
C ILE A 103 -17.87 8.65 11.03
N ASP A 104 -19.07 8.52 11.60
CA ASP A 104 -19.26 8.62 13.03
C ASP A 104 -18.68 7.43 13.79
N GLU A 105 -18.74 6.27 13.14
CA GLU A 105 -18.20 4.98 13.62
C GLU A 105 -16.67 4.89 13.57
N ILE A 106 -15.96 5.88 13.02
CA ILE A 106 -14.49 5.86 12.87
C ILE A 106 -13.83 6.73 13.95
N PRO A 107 -13.52 6.19 15.15
CA PRO A 107 -13.15 6.98 16.34
C PRO A 107 -11.86 7.79 16.18
N THR A 108 -11.02 7.43 15.22
CA THR A 108 -9.72 8.04 14.90
C THR A 108 -9.82 9.29 14.02
N LEU A 109 -11.01 9.59 13.47
CA LEU A 109 -11.25 10.85 12.75
C LEU A 109 -11.37 12.01 13.74
N GLU A 110 -10.52 13.02 13.57
CA GLU A 110 -10.59 14.27 14.34
C GLU A 110 -11.91 15.02 14.10
N ASN A 111 -12.45 15.66 15.13
CA ASN A 111 -13.74 16.36 15.07
C ASN A 111 -13.79 17.40 13.93
N GLY A 112 -12.78 18.25 13.82
CA GLY A 112 -12.72 19.25 12.75
C GLY A 112 -12.61 18.64 11.35
N TYR A 113 -12.09 17.42 11.22
CA TYR A 113 -12.12 16.71 9.94
C TYR A 113 -13.48 16.07 9.66
N ARG A 114 -14.16 15.53 10.68
CA ARG A 114 -15.54 15.02 10.56
C ARG A 114 -16.50 16.11 10.11
N GLU A 115 -16.42 17.30 10.70
CA GLU A 115 -17.26 18.45 10.32
C GLU A 115 -17.09 18.80 8.83
N ARG A 116 -15.84 18.89 8.35
CA ARG A 116 -15.54 19.14 6.93
C ARG A 116 -16.08 18.04 6.01
N LEU A 117 -15.99 16.77 6.42
CA LEU A 117 -16.55 15.66 5.67
C LEU A 117 -18.08 15.76 5.60
N SER A 118 -18.74 16.00 6.73
CA SER A 118 -20.20 16.18 6.78
C SER A 118 -20.66 17.32 5.88
N GLU A 119 -20.02 18.48 5.93
CA GLU A 119 -20.30 19.60 5.05
C GLU A 119 -20.11 19.23 3.56
N PHE A 120 -19.02 18.54 3.25
CA PHE A 120 -18.75 18.06 1.89
C PHE A 120 -19.85 17.12 1.38
N PHE A 121 -20.21 16.09 2.15
CA PHE A 121 -21.24 15.13 1.75
C PHE A 121 -22.64 15.77 1.65
N ASN A 122 -22.98 16.66 2.59
CA ASN A 122 -24.21 17.45 2.54
C ASN A 122 -24.29 18.31 1.29
N SER A 123 -23.17 18.94 0.88
CA SER A 123 -23.12 19.74 -0.37
C SER A 123 -23.35 18.90 -1.64
N LYS A 124 -23.17 17.58 -1.55
CA LYS A 124 -23.42 16.61 -2.63
C LYS A 124 -24.76 15.89 -2.48
N GLY A 125 -25.54 16.18 -1.44
CA GLY A 125 -26.79 15.48 -1.14
C GLY A 125 -26.59 13.99 -0.86
N LYS A 126 -25.44 13.60 -0.30
CA LYS A 126 -25.10 12.23 0.05
C LYS A 126 -24.85 12.11 1.56
N GLU A 127 -25.01 10.90 2.10
CA GLU A 127 -24.70 10.60 3.49
C GLU A 127 -23.19 10.44 3.71
N PRO A 128 -22.62 10.84 4.86
CA PRO A 128 -21.19 10.74 5.11
C PRO A 128 -20.78 9.30 5.50
N ASN A 129 -20.72 8.42 4.51
CA ASN A 129 -20.38 7.01 4.68
C ASN A 129 -19.54 6.46 3.51
N VAL A 130 -19.02 5.25 3.68
CA VAL A 130 -18.18 4.58 2.67
C VAL A 130 -18.93 4.39 1.35
N SER A 131 -20.20 3.97 1.37
CA SER A 131 -21.00 3.79 0.14
C SER A 131 -21.04 5.06 -0.71
N SER A 132 -21.21 6.23 -0.07
CA SER A 132 -21.24 7.51 -0.77
C SER A 132 -19.88 7.89 -1.37
N VAL A 133 -18.77 7.54 -0.71
CA VAL A 133 -17.42 7.67 -1.30
C VAL A 133 -17.29 6.80 -2.55
N LEU A 134 -17.72 5.54 -2.47
CA LEU A 134 -17.66 4.60 -3.59
C LEU A 134 -18.49 5.10 -4.78
N ASP A 135 -19.70 5.60 -4.53
CA ASP A 135 -20.57 6.16 -5.57
C ASP A 135 -19.91 7.37 -6.25
N LEU A 136 -19.37 8.31 -5.47
CA LEU A 136 -18.67 9.49 -5.99
C LEU A 136 -17.41 9.12 -6.78
N ALA A 137 -16.64 8.13 -6.32
CA ALA A 137 -15.47 7.63 -7.04
C ALA A 137 -15.88 7.01 -8.38
N LYS A 138 -16.95 6.19 -8.38
CA LYS A 138 -17.50 5.57 -9.59
C LYS A 138 -18.03 6.60 -10.58
N GLU A 139 -18.67 7.67 -10.11
CA GLU A 139 -19.08 8.82 -10.93
C GLU A 139 -17.88 9.49 -11.63
N ASN A 140 -16.69 9.47 -11.01
CA ASN A 140 -15.43 9.94 -11.60
C ASN A 140 -14.72 8.90 -12.52
N GLY A 141 -15.39 7.79 -12.85
CA GLY A 141 -14.85 6.74 -13.71
C GLY A 141 -13.89 5.77 -13.00
N VAL A 142 -13.80 5.81 -11.67
CA VAL A 142 -12.99 4.87 -10.90
C VAL A 142 -13.65 3.50 -10.87
N LYS A 143 -12.84 2.45 -11.09
CA LYS A 143 -13.29 1.06 -11.02
C LYS A 143 -13.27 0.56 -9.58
N LEU A 144 -14.32 -0.14 -9.18
CA LEU A 144 -14.48 -0.63 -7.81
C LEU A 144 -14.35 -2.16 -7.80
N TYR A 145 -13.42 -2.67 -6.99
CA TYR A 145 -13.13 -4.09 -6.85
C TYR A 145 -13.40 -4.54 -5.40
N PRO A 146 -14.65 -4.93 -5.08
CA PRO A 146 -14.98 -5.46 -3.77
C PRO A 146 -14.36 -6.85 -3.58
N ILE A 147 -13.69 -7.04 -2.45
CA ILE A 147 -13.08 -8.29 -2.03
C ILE A 147 -13.43 -8.53 -0.56
N SER A 148 -13.65 -9.77 -0.16
CA SER A 148 -13.62 -10.11 1.27
C SER A 148 -12.23 -10.60 1.63
N PHE A 149 -11.43 -9.77 2.31
CA PHE A 149 -10.06 -10.15 2.68
C PHE A 149 -10.07 -11.30 3.68
N ARG A 150 -11.05 -11.33 4.58
CA ARG A 150 -11.27 -12.42 5.54
C ARG A 150 -11.60 -13.73 4.85
N ASP A 151 -12.52 -13.74 3.91
CA ASP A 151 -12.90 -14.97 3.21
C ASP A 151 -11.76 -15.47 2.32
N THR A 152 -11.04 -14.55 1.67
CA THR A 152 -9.83 -14.89 0.91
C THR A 152 -8.82 -15.61 1.80
N LEU A 153 -8.53 -15.04 2.97
CA LEU A 153 -7.60 -15.63 3.92
C LEU A 153 -8.10 -16.98 4.48
N SER A 154 -9.41 -17.12 4.68
CA SER A 154 -10.02 -18.35 5.16
C SER A 154 -9.98 -19.46 4.11
N ASN A 155 -10.16 -19.13 2.83
CA ASN A 155 -10.01 -20.07 1.72
C ASN A 155 -8.58 -20.59 1.62
N ILE A 156 -7.58 -19.70 1.73
CA ILE A 156 -6.16 -20.07 1.76
C ILE A 156 -5.86 -20.96 2.97
N ALA A 157 -6.42 -20.63 4.14
CA ALA A 157 -6.24 -21.42 5.35
C ALA A 157 -6.75 -22.87 5.18
N ASN A 158 -7.88 -23.03 4.50
CA ASN A 158 -8.45 -24.35 4.20
C ASN A 158 -7.61 -25.11 3.18
N GLU A 159 -7.18 -24.46 2.08
CA GLU A 159 -6.35 -25.08 1.04
C GLU A 159 -5.01 -25.59 1.59
N LEU A 160 -4.41 -24.84 2.52
CA LEU A 160 -3.15 -25.20 3.16
C LEU A 160 -3.30 -26.08 4.41
N ASN A 161 -4.53 -26.49 4.76
CA ASN A 161 -4.84 -27.19 6.02
C ASN A 161 -4.22 -26.52 7.26
N ASN A 162 -4.22 -25.18 7.29
CA ASN A 162 -3.63 -24.38 8.35
C ASN A 162 -4.65 -23.37 8.91
N PRO A 163 -5.49 -23.77 9.88
CA PRO A 163 -6.57 -22.93 10.40
C PRO A 163 -6.06 -21.68 11.14
N LYS A 164 -4.79 -21.63 11.56
CA LYS A 164 -4.23 -20.44 12.20
C LYS A 164 -4.14 -19.25 11.24
N LEU A 165 -4.09 -19.51 9.93
CA LEU A 165 -3.90 -18.50 8.90
C LEU A 165 -5.11 -17.56 8.78
N SER A 166 -6.34 -18.03 9.04
CA SER A 166 -7.56 -17.19 8.97
C SER A 166 -7.57 -16.04 9.98
N GLY A 167 -6.84 -16.18 11.09
CA GLY A 167 -6.68 -15.13 12.11
C GLY A 167 -5.55 -14.14 11.82
N MET A 168 -4.74 -14.35 10.77
CA MET A 168 -3.55 -13.54 10.48
C MET A 168 -3.89 -12.28 9.67
N THR A 169 -4.70 -11.39 10.25
CA THR A 169 -5.20 -10.17 9.57
C THR A 169 -4.10 -9.26 9.00
N ARG A 170 -2.87 -9.30 9.54
CA ARG A 170 -1.72 -8.58 8.96
C ARG A 170 -1.37 -9.02 7.53
N MET A 171 -1.78 -10.22 7.12
CA MET A 171 -1.59 -10.70 5.75
C MET A 171 -2.45 -9.96 4.73
N PHE A 172 -3.44 -9.18 5.17
CA PHE A 172 -4.22 -8.30 4.27
C PHE A 172 -3.34 -7.34 3.50
N ASN A 173 -2.23 -6.91 4.09
CA ASN A 173 -1.21 -6.11 3.43
C ASN A 173 -0.62 -6.82 2.21
N VAL A 174 -0.24 -8.09 2.34
CA VAL A 174 0.32 -8.88 1.23
C VAL A 174 -0.76 -9.21 0.20
N LEU A 175 -1.98 -9.55 0.66
CA LEU A 175 -3.13 -9.75 -0.25
C LEU A 175 -3.38 -8.48 -1.07
N GLY A 176 -3.38 -7.31 -0.44
CA GLY A 176 -3.57 -6.00 -1.09
C GLY A 176 -2.55 -5.71 -2.19
N VAL A 177 -1.27 -5.90 -1.88
CA VAL A 177 -0.17 -5.78 -2.85
C VAL A 177 -0.36 -6.76 -4.00
N SER A 178 -0.72 -8.01 -3.70
CA SER A 178 -0.86 -9.08 -4.68
C SER A 178 -2.08 -8.90 -5.58
N PHE A 179 -3.22 -8.47 -5.03
CA PHE A 179 -4.39 -8.08 -5.82
C PHE A 179 -4.06 -6.94 -6.78
N SER A 180 -3.29 -5.95 -6.31
CA SER A 180 -2.87 -4.80 -7.12
C SER A 180 -2.02 -5.25 -8.31
N PHE A 181 -1.02 -6.11 -8.09
CA PHE A 181 -0.20 -6.66 -9.18
C PHE A 181 -0.97 -7.62 -10.10
N GLY A 182 -1.94 -8.36 -9.57
CA GLY A 182 -2.84 -9.22 -10.37
C GLY A 182 -3.70 -8.41 -11.33
N ILE A 183 -4.29 -7.30 -10.84
CA ILE A 183 -5.04 -6.35 -11.68
C ILE A 183 -4.14 -5.70 -12.74
N LEU A 184 -2.88 -5.40 -12.39
CA LEU A 184 -1.87 -4.87 -13.31
C LEU A 184 -1.25 -5.93 -14.23
N LYS A 185 -1.66 -7.19 -14.13
CA LYS A 185 -1.16 -8.30 -14.98
C LYS A 185 0.38 -8.38 -14.96
N ALA A 186 0.98 -8.10 -13.80
CA ALA A 186 2.42 -8.05 -13.61
C ALA A 186 3.04 -9.46 -13.57
N PRO A 187 4.29 -9.67 -14.02
CA PRO A 187 5.01 -10.92 -13.70
C PRO A 187 5.00 -11.18 -12.19
N ILE A 188 4.67 -12.40 -11.76
CA ILE A 188 4.48 -12.72 -10.35
C ILE A 188 5.81 -12.98 -9.63
N GLU A 189 6.85 -13.40 -10.35
CA GLU A 189 8.12 -13.83 -9.77
C GLU A 189 8.77 -12.71 -8.92
N PRO A 190 8.86 -11.45 -9.38
CA PRO A 190 9.37 -10.35 -8.56
C PRO A 190 8.59 -10.10 -7.26
N LEU A 191 7.28 -10.39 -7.25
CA LEU A 191 6.45 -10.31 -6.05
C LEU A 191 6.83 -11.38 -5.04
N LEU A 192 6.97 -12.64 -5.48
CA LEU A 192 7.37 -13.73 -4.60
C LEU A 192 8.77 -13.52 -4.02
N GLU A 193 9.72 -13.04 -4.85
CA GLU A 193 11.06 -12.67 -4.39
C GLU A 193 11.03 -11.50 -3.39
N ALA A 194 10.21 -10.46 -3.64
CA ALA A 194 10.12 -9.31 -2.73
C ALA A 194 9.54 -9.69 -1.36
N ILE A 195 8.59 -10.65 -1.34
CA ILE A 195 8.06 -11.23 -0.10
C ILE A 195 9.17 -12.00 0.62
N GLU A 196 9.93 -12.81 -0.11
CA GLU A 196 11.05 -13.57 0.46
C GLU A 196 12.13 -12.67 1.07
N ASP A 197 12.55 -11.63 0.35
CA ASP A 197 13.50 -10.62 0.83
C ASP A 197 13.00 -9.92 2.11
N THR A 198 11.68 -9.67 2.19
CA THR A 198 11.05 -8.98 3.32
C THR A 198 11.00 -9.84 4.58
N PHE A 199 10.75 -11.15 4.42
CA PHE A 199 10.59 -12.09 5.52
C PHE A 199 11.76 -13.05 5.67
N VAL A 200 12.96 -12.68 5.19
CA VAL A 200 14.16 -13.54 5.18
C VAL A 200 14.49 -14.14 6.56
N LYS A 201 14.28 -13.38 7.65
CA LYS A 201 14.52 -13.84 9.03
C LYS A 201 13.42 -14.78 9.57
N LYS A 202 12.32 -14.98 8.83
CA LYS A 202 11.12 -15.74 9.23
C LYS A 202 10.60 -16.60 8.05
N PRO A 203 11.32 -17.66 7.65
CA PRO A 203 11.02 -18.44 6.44
C PRO A 203 9.60 -19.02 6.43
N SER A 204 9.12 -19.56 7.56
CA SER A 204 7.73 -20.04 7.64
C SER A 204 6.69 -18.94 7.36
N ILE A 205 6.93 -17.70 7.82
CA ILE A 205 6.05 -16.57 7.52
C ILE A 205 6.19 -16.14 6.05
N SER A 206 7.40 -16.20 5.49
CA SER A 206 7.65 -15.97 4.06
C SER A 206 6.81 -16.91 3.20
N ASP A 207 6.86 -18.22 3.47
CA ASP A 207 6.13 -19.23 2.68
C ASP A 207 4.62 -19.05 2.75
N LEU A 208 4.07 -18.75 3.94
CA LEU A 208 2.64 -18.45 4.07
C LEU A 208 2.25 -17.20 3.25
N ASN A 209 3.07 -16.14 3.27
CA ASN A 209 2.79 -14.94 2.50
C ASN A 209 2.96 -15.16 0.99
N LYS A 210 3.92 -15.97 0.54
CA LYS A 210 4.07 -16.35 -0.87
C LYS A 210 2.86 -17.13 -1.39
N ASN A 211 2.36 -18.10 -0.62
CA ASN A 211 1.14 -18.84 -0.98
C ASN A 211 -0.08 -17.91 -1.05
N ALA A 212 -0.25 -17.04 -0.05
CA ALA A 212 -1.34 -16.07 -0.04
C ALA A 212 -1.25 -15.07 -1.21
N ALA A 213 -0.04 -14.63 -1.54
CA ALA A 213 0.22 -13.77 -2.68
C ALA A 213 -0.12 -14.45 -4.00
N ASN A 214 0.28 -15.71 -4.19
CA ASN A 214 -0.05 -16.47 -5.39
C ASN A 214 -1.56 -16.65 -5.57
N PHE A 215 -2.27 -17.04 -4.52
CA PHE A 215 -3.74 -17.18 -4.55
C PHE A 215 -4.42 -15.86 -4.93
N SER A 216 -4.08 -14.77 -4.24
CA SER A 216 -4.71 -13.46 -4.44
C SER A 216 -4.36 -12.83 -5.78
N TYR A 217 -3.10 -12.96 -6.23
CA TYR A 217 -2.68 -12.55 -7.57
C TYR A 217 -3.52 -13.24 -8.65
N ASN A 218 -3.62 -14.58 -8.60
CA ASN A 218 -4.37 -15.36 -9.58
C ASN A 218 -5.86 -15.02 -9.56
N TYR A 219 -6.44 -14.86 -8.37
CA TYR A 219 -7.82 -14.42 -8.20
C TYR A 219 -8.08 -13.07 -8.86
N ALA A 220 -7.24 -12.06 -8.57
CA ALA A 220 -7.38 -10.74 -9.16
C ALA A 220 -7.20 -10.75 -10.67
N SER A 221 -6.16 -11.43 -11.17
CA SER A 221 -5.87 -11.51 -12.60
C SER A 221 -7.01 -12.18 -13.39
N ALA A 222 -7.69 -13.17 -12.80
CA ALA A 222 -8.82 -13.84 -13.42
C ALA A 222 -10.13 -13.04 -13.34
N LYS A 223 -10.40 -12.43 -12.17
CA LYS A 223 -11.69 -11.77 -11.90
C LYS A 223 -11.76 -10.32 -12.42
N PHE A 224 -10.65 -9.59 -12.38
CA PHE A 224 -10.59 -8.15 -12.64
C PHE A 224 -9.78 -7.83 -13.91
N SER A 225 -10.19 -8.43 -15.03
CA SER A 225 -9.49 -8.34 -16.32
C SER A 225 -9.71 -7.03 -17.06
N ASP A 226 -10.66 -6.21 -16.59
CA ASP A 226 -11.14 -5.00 -17.26
C ASP A 226 -10.27 -3.76 -17.00
N PHE A 227 -9.34 -3.80 -16.04
CA PHE A 227 -8.38 -2.73 -15.83
C PHE A 227 -7.42 -2.62 -17.03
N GLN A 228 -7.28 -1.40 -17.56
CA GLN A 228 -6.62 -1.18 -18.85
C GLN A 228 -5.09 -1.09 -18.73
N SER A 229 -4.59 -0.61 -17.60
CA SER A 229 -3.14 -0.48 -17.40
C SER A 229 -2.52 -1.81 -17.01
N SER A 230 -1.35 -2.11 -17.55
CA SER A 230 -0.53 -3.24 -17.14
C SER A 230 0.91 -2.81 -16.88
N ILE A 231 1.63 -3.65 -16.16
CA ILE A 231 3.05 -3.45 -15.86
C ILE A 231 3.84 -4.67 -16.36
N SER A 232 4.97 -4.44 -17.00
CA SER A 232 5.83 -5.49 -17.53
C SER A 232 7.28 -5.26 -17.10
N LYS A 233 8.13 -6.27 -17.24
CA LYS A 233 9.56 -6.08 -16.97
C LYS A 233 10.17 -5.17 -18.03
N ILE A 234 10.91 -4.15 -17.60
CA ILE A 234 11.68 -3.24 -18.45
C ILE A 234 13.17 -3.31 -18.12
N ASP A 235 13.99 -2.67 -18.95
CA ASP A 235 15.43 -2.57 -18.71
C ASP A 235 15.69 -1.76 -17.43
N LYS A 236 16.32 -2.43 -16.47
CA LYS A 236 16.70 -1.82 -15.20
C LYS A 236 17.98 -1.02 -15.38
N GLU A 237 17.97 0.25 -14.96
CA GLU A 237 19.18 1.06 -14.90
C GLU A 237 20.21 0.39 -13.96
N SER A 238 21.42 0.15 -14.47
CA SER A 238 22.50 -0.46 -13.70
C SER A 238 22.94 0.45 -12.54
N ASN A 239 23.45 -0.14 -11.46
CA ASN A 239 23.95 0.60 -10.28
C ASN A 239 22.90 1.47 -9.58
N THR A 240 21.62 1.13 -9.70
CA THR A 240 20.53 1.83 -9.01
C THR A 240 20.26 1.23 -7.62
N LEU A 241 20.13 2.11 -6.62
CA LEU A 241 19.75 1.73 -5.26
C LEU A 241 18.32 2.19 -4.94
N LEU A 242 17.55 1.32 -4.28
CA LEU A 242 16.32 1.72 -3.60
C LEU A 242 16.70 2.08 -2.16
N VAL A 243 16.66 3.37 -1.84
CA VAL A 243 17.20 3.91 -0.59
C VAL A 243 16.24 4.92 0.03
N GLN A 244 16.15 4.93 1.35
CA GLN A 244 15.42 5.95 2.11
C GLN A 244 16.33 7.14 2.44
N GLY A 245 15.76 8.31 2.73
CA GLY A 245 16.52 9.54 2.95
C GLY A 245 17.59 9.41 4.05
N HIS A 246 17.24 8.83 5.20
CA HIS A 246 18.19 8.61 6.30
C HIS A 246 19.33 7.65 5.91
N GLN A 247 19.04 6.61 5.12
CA GLN A 247 20.05 5.65 4.65
C GLN A 247 21.03 6.33 3.70
N GLY A 248 20.55 7.20 2.81
CA GLY A 248 21.40 7.96 1.89
C GLY A 248 22.38 8.87 2.63
N SER A 249 21.91 9.59 3.64
CA SER A 249 22.77 10.43 4.50
C SER A 249 23.81 9.60 5.26
N ALA A 250 23.38 8.50 5.88
CA ALA A 250 24.26 7.59 6.60
C ALA A 250 25.35 6.98 5.71
N LEU A 251 24.98 6.47 4.52
CA LEU A 251 25.93 5.96 3.53
C LEU A 251 26.95 7.03 3.13
N GLY A 252 26.50 8.28 2.92
CA GLY A 252 27.39 9.42 2.65
C GLY A 252 28.40 9.65 3.78
N LYS A 253 27.95 9.62 5.04
CA LYS A 253 28.83 9.74 6.21
C LYS A 253 29.87 8.62 6.27
N MET A 254 29.47 7.37 6.02
CA MET A 254 30.37 6.22 6.00
C MET A 254 31.45 6.36 4.92
N VAL A 255 31.04 6.72 3.70
CA VAL A 255 31.95 6.91 2.54
C VAL A 255 32.94 8.05 2.78
N CYS A 256 32.49 9.16 3.39
CA CYS A 256 33.35 10.30 3.72
C CYS A 256 34.27 10.06 4.94
N GLY A 257 34.23 8.88 5.57
CA GLY A 257 35.15 8.55 6.67
C GLY A 257 34.66 8.96 8.05
N CYS A 258 33.36 9.18 8.27
CA CYS A 258 32.81 9.40 9.61
C CYS A 258 33.10 8.18 10.50
N ARG A 259 33.65 8.42 11.71
CA ARG A 259 34.00 7.37 12.69
C ARG A 259 33.39 7.60 14.08
N PHE A 260 32.69 8.71 14.28
CA PHE A 260 32.03 9.02 15.53
C PHE A 260 30.77 9.85 15.27
N GLN A 261 29.63 9.39 15.78
CA GLN A 261 28.36 10.11 15.75
C GLN A 261 27.69 9.97 17.12
N SER A 262 27.44 11.10 17.78
CA SER A 262 26.56 11.16 18.95
C SER A 262 25.19 11.69 18.52
N TYR A 263 24.13 11.17 19.12
CA TYR A 263 22.76 11.62 18.83
C TYR A 263 21.86 11.48 20.06
N TYR A 264 20.76 12.24 20.05
CA TYR A 264 19.63 12.08 20.96
C TYR A 264 18.40 11.71 20.12
N PRO A 265 17.61 10.69 20.49
CA PRO A 265 16.49 10.25 19.67
C PRO A 265 15.46 11.37 19.41
N ILE A 266 15.18 11.63 18.13
CA ILE A 266 14.14 12.56 17.67
C ILE A 266 13.66 12.16 16.26
N THR A 267 12.33 12.14 16.05
CA THR A 267 11.75 11.92 14.72
C THR A 267 11.94 13.17 13.85
N PRO A 268 12.43 13.06 12.59
CA PRO A 268 12.75 11.85 11.81
C PRO A 268 14.27 11.53 11.72
N ALA A 269 15.10 11.97 12.67
CA ALA A 269 16.56 11.87 12.60
C ALA A 269 17.16 10.59 13.24
N SER A 270 16.46 9.95 14.19
CA SER A 270 16.95 8.75 14.88
C SER A 270 17.37 7.62 13.92
N ASP A 271 16.56 7.36 12.88
CA ASP A 271 16.78 6.28 11.91
C ASP A 271 18.15 6.35 11.21
N GLU A 272 18.70 7.56 11.04
CA GLU A 272 20.03 7.72 10.46
C GLU A 272 21.11 7.16 11.39
N SER A 273 20.98 7.39 12.69
CA SER A 273 21.95 6.92 13.68
C SER A 273 21.79 5.43 13.93
N GLU A 274 20.56 4.91 13.95
CA GLU A 274 20.29 3.46 14.02
C GLU A 274 20.86 2.70 12.82
N PHE A 275 20.91 3.33 11.63
CA PHE A 275 21.51 2.71 10.45
C PHE A 275 23.06 2.71 10.49
N LEU A 276 23.67 3.67 11.19
CA LEU A 276 25.13 3.78 11.34
C LEU A 276 25.70 2.86 12.42
N GLU A 277 24.87 2.38 13.33
CA GLU A 277 25.19 1.42 14.39
C GLU A 277 25.42 0.00 13.84
#